data_AF-A0A955ND98-F1
#
_entry.id   AF-A0A955ND98-F1
#
_cell.length_a   1.000
_cell.length_b   1.000
_cell.length_c   1.000
_cell.angle_alpha   90.00
_cell.angle_beta   90.00
_cell.angle_gamma   90.00
#
_symmetry.space_group_name_H-M   'P 1'
#
loop_
_entity.id
_entity.type
_entity.pdbx_description
1 polymer ?
#
loop_
_entity_poly.entity_id
_entity_poly.type
_entity_poly.pdbx_seq_one_letter_code
_entity_poly.pdbx_strand_id
1 'polypeptide(L)'
;MKPLWMAILFLQCQLSFAMFAEPKLFPADRLAKSLLEAIKEKPKDAENFYRLGRVYYLAFHNQSYLVPAYWDSDNEKPEFTDAWRDEGFERWARWNEASQNILPQMNLESEDELSESQKDQFYVTVRKSADSLKEVGWEPERIDAQLALDFAEKAVKSFEYAIQLNVDNGLYRLGLASVQEEAADFLQKNSTSTLNIPRNLSSITKDQIYNNYLQAFVLSEPEDRKLDGIPPGGLEAIVSAEAARACLRLGPQTNEEQRRFSDHIKKLESIKSWSITPILITPPNLPNLSPALAPDTHVSFDIEGFGREAKWPWVKPETGILVWDPLEEGKIESGRQLFGN
;
A
#
# COMPACT_ATOMS: atom_id res chain seq x y z
N MET A 1 9.97 65.52 0.91
CA MET A 1 10.49 64.14 0.88
C MET A 1 9.59 63.29 1.77
N LYS A 2 8.81 62.37 1.21
CA LYS A 2 7.92 61.47 1.97
C LYS A 2 8.63 60.11 2.14
N PRO A 3 8.61 59.48 3.32
CA PRO A 3 9.27 58.19 3.53
C PRO A 3 8.43 57.08 2.87
N LEU A 4 9.10 56.29 2.03
CA LEU A 4 8.59 55.09 1.40
C LEU A 4 8.54 53.99 2.47
N TRP A 5 7.36 53.68 3.01
CA TRP A 5 7.17 52.52 3.88
C TRP A 5 7.18 51.25 3.01
N MET A 6 8.29 50.53 3.04
CA MET A 6 8.44 49.22 2.42
C MET A 6 7.88 48.17 3.40
N ALA A 7 6.61 47.81 3.22
CA ALA A 7 5.98 46.75 4.00
C ALA A 7 6.52 45.39 3.51
N ILE A 8 7.42 44.78 4.29
CA ILE A 8 7.85 43.39 4.08
C ILE A 8 6.73 42.51 4.64
N LEU A 9 5.88 42.00 3.74
CA LEU A 9 4.94 40.92 4.05
C LEU A 9 5.77 39.64 4.29
N PHE A 10 6.04 39.32 5.55
CA PHE A 10 6.40 37.96 5.94
C PHE A 10 5.15 37.10 5.83
N LEU A 11 4.95 36.45 4.68
CA LEU A 11 4.07 35.29 4.60
C LEU A 11 4.65 34.22 5.53
N GLN A 12 4.05 34.05 6.70
CA GLN A 12 4.25 32.83 7.48
C GLN A 12 3.55 31.70 6.73
N CYS A 13 4.26 31.10 5.78
CA CYS A 13 3.86 29.80 5.25
C CYS A 13 3.97 28.80 6.39
N GLN A 14 2.84 28.43 6.99
CA GLN A 14 2.78 27.22 7.78
C GLN A 14 3.06 26.07 6.81
N LEU A 15 4.23 25.45 6.94
CA LEU A 15 4.57 24.22 6.23
C LEU A 15 3.59 23.15 6.71
N SER A 16 2.49 23.01 5.98
CA SER A 16 1.58 21.89 6.14
C SER A 16 2.22 20.73 5.39
N PHE A 17 2.90 19.86 6.11
CA PHE A 17 3.33 18.58 5.54
C PHE A 17 2.06 17.76 5.32
N ALA A 18 1.81 17.36 4.07
CA ALA A 18 0.79 16.35 3.79
C ALA A 18 1.25 15.07 4.48
N MET A 19 0.59 14.70 5.59
CA MET A 19 0.79 13.41 6.22
C MET A 19 0.02 12.40 5.39
N PHE A 20 0.73 11.49 4.72
CA PHE A 20 0.09 10.32 4.12
C PHE A 20 -0.68 9.60 5.23
N ALA A 21 -1.94 9.25 4.97
CA ALA A 21 -2.70 8.43 5.88
C ALA A 21 -1.91 7.15 6.16
N GLU A 22 -1.69 6.82 7.43
CA GLU A 22 -1.09 5.54 7.79
C GLU A 22 -2.18 4.47 7.78
N PRO A 23 -1.86 3.23 7.38
CA PRO A 23 -2.85 2.16 7.42
C PRO A 23 -3.25 1.86 8.87
N LYS A 24 -4.54 1.60 9.10
CA LYS A 24 -5.04 1.12 10.38
C LYS A 24 -4.88 -0.41 10.44
N LEU A 25 -4.69 -0.96 11.64
CA LEU A 25 -4.62 -2.40 11.85
C LEU A 25 -6.02 -2.97 12.09
N PHE A 26 -6.41 -3.97 11.31
CA PHE A 26 -7.70 -4.63 11.43
C PHE A 26 -7.54 -6.13 11.65
N PRO A 27 -8.47 -6.78 12.38
CA PRO A 27 -8.52 -8.24 12.45
C PRO A 27 -8.69 -8.86 11.05
N ALA A 28 -7.83 -9.83 10.74
CA ALA A 28 -7.81 -10.52 9.44
C ALA A 28 -9.13 -11.23 9.14
N ASP A 29 -9.80 -11.78 10.16
CA ASP A 29 -11.09 -12.45 10.04
C ASP A 29 -12.23 -11.47 9.68
N ARG A 30 -12.22 -10.25 10.25
CA ARG A 30 -13.17 -9.18 9.90
C ARG A 30 -13.02 -8.77 8.43
N LEU A 31 -11.78 -8.49 7.99
CA LEU A 31 -11.50 -8.14 6.59
C LEU A 31 -11.89 -9.28 5.64
N ALA A 32 -11.50 -10.51 5.98
CA ALA A 32 -11.84 -11.69 5.18
C ALA A 32 -13.35 -11.91 5.09
N LYS A 33 -14.10 -11.70 6.18
CA LYS A 33 -15.56 -11.83 6.18
C LYS A 33 -16.21 -10.84 5.21
N SER A 34 -15.82 -9.57 5.24
CA SER A 34 -16.33 -8.55 4.31
C SER A 34 -16.04 -8.92 2.85
N LEU A 35 -14.80 -9.34 2.55
CA LEU A 35 -14.43 -9.77 1.20
C LEU A 35 -15.17 -11.03 0.74
N LEU A 36 -15.44 -11.97 1.63
CA LEU A 36 -16.24 -13.16 1.33
C LEU A 36 -17.71 -12.80 1.03
N GLU A 37 -18.27 -11.79 1.70
CA GLU A 37 -19.59 -11.25 1.36
C GLU A 37 -19.58 -10.59 -0.02
N ALA A 38 -18.58 -9.77 -0.34
CA ALA A 38 -18.40 -9.20 -1.67
C ALA A 38 -18.21 -10.25 -2.78
N ILE A 39 -17.52 -11.36 -2.49
CA ILE A 39 -17.36 -12.50 -3.41
C ILE A 39 -18.71 -13.20 -3.64
N LYS A 40 -19.55 -13.37 -2.62
CA LYS A 40 -20.88 -13.96 -2.79
C LYS A 40 -21.74 -13.12 -3.73
N GLU A 41 -21.65 -11.79 -3.64
CA GLU A 41 -22.37 -10.88 -4.52
C GLU A 41 -21.79 -10.86 -5.95
N LYS A 42 -20.47 -10.91 -6.09
CA LYS A 42 -19.76 -10.83 -7.37
C LYS A 42 -18.72 -11.95 -7.50
N PRO A 43 -19.16 -13.22 -7.74
CA PRO A 43 -18.28 -14.39 -7.70
C PRO A 43 -17.27 -14.49 -8.86
N LYS A 44 -17.36 -13.61 -9.85
CA LYS A 44 -16.44 -13.52 -10.98
C LYS A 44 -15.50 -12.31 -10.91
N ASP A 45 -15.57 -11.53 -9.84
CA ASP A 45 -14.69 -10.39 -9.62
C ASP A 45 -13.34 -10.89 -9.07
N ALA A 46 -12.37 -11.08 -9.97
CA ALA A 46 -11.03 -11.59 -9.65
C ALA A 46 -10.33 -10.75 -8.56
N GLU A 47 -10.63 -9.45 -8.53
CA GLU A 47 -10.04 -8.51 -7.58
C GLU A 47 -10.43 -8.82 -6.14
N ASN A 48 -11.66 -9.28 -5.89
CA ASN A 48 -12.07 -9.66 -4.54
C ASN A 48 -11.29 -10.88 -4.03
N PHE A 49 -10.99 -11.85 -4.90
CA PHE A 49 -10.15 -13.00 -4.55
C PHE A 49 -8.69 -12.60 -4.35
N TYR A 50 -8.17 -11.68 -5.17
CA TYR A 50 -6.83 -11.14 -4.97
C TYR A 50 -6.69 -10.44 -3.61
N ARG A 51 -7.63 -9.55 -3.27
CA ARG A 51 -7.67 -8.86 -1.97
C ARG A 51 -7.82 -9.84 -0.81
N LEU A 52 -8.63 -10.90 -0.96
CA LEU A 52 -8.76 -11.95 0.05
C LEU A 52 -7.42 -12.70 0.23
N GLY A 53 -6.73 -12.98 -0.88
CA GLY A 53 -5.37 -13.53 -0.86
C GLY A 53 -4.40 -12.62 -0.13
N ARG A 54 -4.46 -11.30 -0.35
CA ARG A 54 -3.66 -10.29 0.35
C ARG A 54 -3.91 -10.27 1.86
N VAL A 55 -5.16 -10.33 2.32
CA VAL A 55 -5.47 -10.38 3.77
C VAL A 55 -4.78 -11.56 4.43
N TYR A 56 -4.99 -12.75 3.86
CA TYR A 56 -4.41 -13.97 4.42
C TYR A 56 -2.88 -13.98 4.29
N TYR A 57 -2.35 -13.45 3.19
CA TYR A 57 -0.90 -13.37 3.02
C TYR A 57 -0.27 -12.44 4.06
N LEU A 58 -0.84 -11.26 4.30
CA LEU A 58 -0.34 -10.33 5.31
C LEU A 58 -0.43 -10.90 6.73
N ALA A 59 -1.51 -11.61 7.05
CA ALA A 59 -1.64 -12.29 8.34
C ALA A 59 -0.57 -13.38 8.53
N PHE A 60 -0.27 -14.15 7.46
CA PHE A 60 0.81 -15.13 7.45
C PHE A 60 2.20 -14.49 7.59
N HIS A 61 2.50 -13.49 6.74
CA HIS A 61 3.79 -12.79 6.70
C HIS A 61 4.13 -12.16 8.05
N ASN A 62 3.18 -11.41 8.61
CA ASN A 62 3.36 -10.74 9.89
C ASN A 62 3.23 -11.69 11.09
N GLN A 63 2.81 -12.94 10.85
CA GLN A 63 2.44 -13.91 11.88
C GLN A 63 1.52 -13.28 12.93
N SER A 64 0.50 -12.56 12.47
CA SER A 64 -0.40 -11.77 13.32
C SER A 64 -1.84 -11.90 12.85
N TYR A 65 -2.78 -11.76 13.80
CA TYR A 65 -4.20 -11.58 13.47
C TYR A 65 -4.49 -10.20 12.89
N LEU A 66 -3.57 -9.24 13.03
CA LEU A 66 -3.76 -7.87 12.58
C LEU A 66 -3.15 -7.67 11.21
N VAL A 67 -3.90 -7.01 10.33
CA VAL A 67 -3.51 -6.70 8.95
C VAL A 67 -3.60 -5.19 8.73
N PRO A 68 -2.55 -4.54 8.23
CA PRO A 68 -2.61 -3.13 7.86
C PRO A 68 -3.46 -2.93 6.61
N ALA A 69 -4.49 -2.09 6.71
CA ALA A 69 -5.36 -1.73 5.60
C ALA A 69 -5.84 -0.27 5.70
N TYR A 70 -6.21 0.29 4.55
CA TYR A 70 -7.03 1.49 4.45
C TYR A 70 -8.48 1.03 4.29
N TRP A 71 -9.30 1.30 5.30
CA TRP A 71 -10.68 0.84 5.32
C TRP A 71 -11.54 1.79 6.14
N ASP A 72 -12.29 2.65 5.45
CA ASP A 72 -13.05 3.72 6.07
C ASP A 72 -14.42 3.23 6.57
N SER A 73 -15.02 2.23 5.91
CA SER A 73 -16.27 1.60 6.39
C SER A 73 -16.45 0.16 5.92
N ASP A 74 -17.27 -0.61 6.64
CA ASP A 74 -17.56 -2.02 6.30
C ASP A 74 -18.17 -2.23 4.91
N ASN A 75 -18.70 -1.16 4.29
CA ASN A 75 -19.32 -1.19 2.96
C ASN A 75 -18.32 -0.95 1.82
N GLU A 76 -17.09 -0.56 2.14
CA GLU A 76 -16.04 -0.31 1.16
C GLU A 76 -15.11 -1.50 1.04
N LYS A 77 -14.49 -1.64 -0.15
CA LYS A 77 -13.50 -2.69 -0.36
C LYS A 77 -12.20 -2.28 0.34
N PRO A 78 -11.65 -3.07 1.26
CA PRO A 78 -10.40 -2.72 1.92
C PRO A 78 -9.27 -2.59 0.90
N GLU A 79 -8.42 -1.59 1.09
CA GLU A 79 -7.20 -1.40 0.32
C GLU A 79 -5.98 -1.68 1.20
N PHE A 80 -4.92 -2.20 0.59
CA PHE A 80 -3.74 -2.66 1.31
C PHE A 80 -2.53 -1.87 0.83
N THR A 81 -1.66 -1.50 1.77
CA THR A 81 -0.40 -0.85 1.42
C THR A 81 0.51 -1.79 0.62
N ASP A 82 1.25 -1.21 -0.32
CA ASP A 82 2.30 -1.89 -1.08
C ASP A 82 3.63 -1.98 -0.31
N ALA A 83 3.84 -1.13 0.70
CA ALA A 83 5.06 -1.04 1.51
C ALA A 83 5.05 -1.97 2.74
N TRP A 84 4.54 -3.19 2.60
CA TRP A 84 4.25 -4.08 3.73
C TRP A 84 5.43 -4.98 4.16
N ARG A 85 6.51 -5.06 3.35
CA ARG A 85 7.69 -5.90 3.64
C ARG A 85 8.75 -5.23 4.53
N ASP A 86 8.56 -3.97 4.88
CA ASP A 86 9.51 -3.22 5.71
C ASP A 86 9.12 -3.24 7.21
N GLU A 87 9.97 -2.64 8.05
CA GLU A 87 9.76 -2.38 9.49
C GLU A 87 8.43 -1.66 9.84
N GLY A 88 7.61 -1.34 8.84
CA GLY A 88 6.31 -0.70 8.94
C GLY A 88 5.32 -1.46 9.82
N PHE A 89 5.21 -2.79 9.70
CA PHE A 89 4.19 -3.53 10.47
C PHE A 89 4.36 -3.36 11.98
N GLU A 90 5.57 -3.56 12.50
CA GLU A 90 5.81 -3.43 13.94
C GLU A 90 5.65 -1.98 14.41
N ARG A 91 6.02 -1.02 13.57
CA ARG A 91 5.76 0.40 13.83
C ARG A 91 4.27 0.66 13.95
N TRP A 92 3.46 0.19 13.01
CA TRP A 92 1.99 0.32 13.04
C TRP A 92 1.37 -0.44 14.20
N ALA A 93 1.91 -1.60 14.56
CA ALA A 93 1.46 -2.38 15.72
C ALA A 93 1.68 -1.64 17.03
N ARG A 94 2.87 -1.04 17.22
CA ARG A 94 3.16 -0.19 18.39
C ARG A 94 2.27 1.05 18.42
N TRP A 95 2.05 1.68 17.26
CA TRP A 95 1.15 2.82 17.16
C TRP A 95 -0.29 2.45 17.54
N ASN A 96 -0.79 1.33 17.02
CA ASN A 96 -2.11 0.82 17.33
C ASN A 96 -2.25 0.50 18.82
N GLU A 97 -1.28 -0.23 19.40
CA GLU A 97 -1.24 -0.54 20.84
C GLU A 97 -1.24 0.73 21.70
N ALA A 98 -0.39 1.70 21.36
CA ALA A 98 -0.35 2.99 22.05
C ALA A 98 -1.70 3.73 21.96
N SER A 99 -2.31 3.75 20.78
CA SER A 99 -3.61 4.39 20.55
C SER A 99 -4.72 3.75 21.38
N GLN A 100 -4.81 2.42 21.39
CA GLN A 100 -5.79 1.67 22.19
C GLN A 100 -5.60 1.90 23.69
N ASN A 101 -4.37 2.09 24.16
CA ASN A 101 -4.09 2.40 25.56
C ASN A 101 -4.45 3.85 25.95
N ILE A 102 -4.42 4.79 25.01
CA ILE A 102 -4.64 6.23 25.26
C ILE A 102 -6.11 6.62 25.10
N LEU A 103 -6.85 6.04 24.15
CA LEU A 103 -8.25 6.37 23.90
C LEU A 103 -9.13 6.32 25.19
N PRO A 104 -9.07 5.26 26.03
CA PRO A 104 -9.83 5.21 27.27
C PRO A 104 -9.42 6.29 28.29
N GLN A 105 -8.15 6.72 28.29
CA GLN A 105 -7.67 7.79 29.16
C GLN A 105 -8.28 9.15 28.79
N MET A 106 -8.72 9.29 27.54
CA MET A 106 -9.42 10.47 27.01
C MET A 106 -10.95 10.32 27.06
N ASN A 107 -11.49 9.22 27.60
CA ASN A 107 -12.90 8.83 27.55
C ASN A 107 -13.45 8.72 26.12
N LEU A 108 -12.67 8.13 25.22
CA LEU A 108 -13.04 7.88 23.83
C LEU A 108 -12.99 6.37 23.54
N GLU A 109 -13.90 5.90 22.69
CA GLU A 109 -13.92 4.50 22.23
C GLU A 109 -13.14 4.31 20.92
N SER A 110 -13.01 5.37 20.12
CA SER A 110 -12.33 5.32 18.83
C SER A 110 -11.67 6.65 18.46
N GLU A 111 -10.71 6.62 17.52
CA GLU A 111 -10.08 7.82 16.98
C GLU A 111 -11.08 8.73 16.25
N ASP A 112 -12.19 8.19 15.75
CA ASP A 112 -13.19 8.95 15.01
C ASP A 112 -13.99 9.90 15.93
N GLU A 113 -13.93 9.70 17.24
CA GLU A 113 -14.53 10.58 18.26
C GLU A 113 -13.63 11.77 18.64
N LEU A 114 -12.39 11.82 18.15
CA LEU A 114 -11.46 12.91 18.46
C LEU A 114 -11.94 14.23 17.84
N SER A 115 -12.17 15.24 18.69
CA SER A 115 -12.35 16.61 18.22
C SER A 115 -11.04 17.17 17.63
N GLU A 116 -11.14 18.18 16.77
CA GLU A 116 -9.96 18.84 16.17
C GLU A 116 -8.96 19.33 17.24
N SER A 117 -9.44 19.85 18.37
CA SER A 117 -8.57 20.27 19.48
C SER A 117 -7.88 19.12 20.23
N GLN A 118 -8.41 17.90 20.15
CA GLN A 118 -7.85 16.72 20.82
C GLN A 118 -6.81 15.99 19.95
N LYS A 119 -6.91 16.06 18.62
CA LYS A 119 -6.05 15.33 17.67
C LYS A 119 -4.56 15.58 17.90
N ASP A 120 -4.16 16.84 18.05
CA ASP A 120 -2.74 17.19 18.26
C ASP A 120 -2.18 16.57 19.54
N GLN A 121 -2.92 16.69 20.64
CA GLN A 121 -2.50 16.13 21.93
C GLN A 121 -2.50 14.59 21.88
N PHE A 122 -3.51 14.00 21.26
CA PHE A 122 -3.62 12.55 21.09
C PHE A 122 -2.41 12.00 20.35
N TYR A 123 -2.13 12.49 19.14
CA TYR A 123 -1.04 11.96 18.30
C TYR A 123 0.35 12.19 18.92
N VAL A 124 0.57 13.31 19.62
CA VAL A 124 1.82 13.52 20.38
C VAL A 124 1.95 12.48 21.50
N THR A 125 0.87 12.14 22.19
CA THR A 125 0.89 11.17 23.29
C THR A 125 1.08 9.75 22.76
N VAL A 126 0.37 9.39 21.68
CA VAL A 126 0.51 8.10 20.99
C VAL A 126 1.94 7.89 20.53
N ARG A 127 2.53 8.87 19.86
CA ARG A 127 3.92 8.78 19.39
C ARG A 127 4.89 8.51 20.53
N LYS A 128 4.79 9.26 21.63
CA LYS A 128 5.64 9.03 22.81
C LYS A 128 5.47 7.64 23.40
N SER A 129 4.22 7.17 23.52
CA SER A 129 3.94 5.82 24.03
C SER A 129 4.47 4.73 23.09
N ALA A 130 4.32 4.90 21.78
CA ALA A 130 4.84 3.96 20.78
C ALA A 130 6.38 3.91 20.79
N ASP A 131 7.05 5.06 20.98
CA ASP A 131 8.50 5.13 21.17
C ASP A 131 8.92 4.40 22.46
N SER A 132 8.19 4.58 23.57
CA SER A 132 8.45 3.84 24.81
C SER A 132 8.23 2.33 24.66
N LEU A 133 7.21 1.89 23.93
CA LEU A 133 7.01 0.46 23.60
C LEU A 133 8.21 -0.10 22.82
N LYS A 134 8.76 0.67 21.87
CA LYS A 134 9.97 0.28 21.15
C LYS A 134 11.19 0.16 22.07
N GLU A 135 11.39 1.11 22.99
CA GLU A 135 12.52 1.10 23.94
C GLU A 135 12.53 -0.13 24.85
N VAL A 136 11.36 -0.65 25.24
CA VAL A 136 11.24 -1.86 26.07
C VAL A 136 11.22 -3.16 25.26
N GLY A 137 11.39 -3.10 23.94
CA GLY A 137 11.37 -4.27 23.06
C GLY A 137 9.99 -4.92 22.97
N TRP A 138 8.91 -4.14 23.06
CA TRP A 138 7.57 -4.66 22.85
C TRP A 138 7.39 -5.13 21.41
N GLU A 139 6.74 -6.29 21.25
CA GLU A 139 6.34 -6.87 19.98
C GLU A 139 4.85 -7.22 20.01
N PRO A 140 4.15 -7.15 18.86
CA PRO A 140 2.76 -7.59 18.77
C PRO A 140 2.61 -9.08 19.07
N GLU A 141 1.44 -9.47 19.56
CA GLU A 141 1.08 -10.87 19.73
C GLU A 141 1.22 -11.62 18.41
N ARG A 142 2.00 -12.72 18.46
CA ARG A 142 2.24 -13.60 17.32
C ARG A 142 1.29 -14.78 17.37
N ILE A 143 0.77 -15.16 16.20
CA ILE A 143 -0.02 -16.37 16.05
C ILE A 143 0.88 -17.61 16.10
N ASP A 144 0.31 -18.76 16.46
CA ASP A 144 1.04 -20.01 16.41
C ASP A 144 1.33 -20.46 14.96
N ALA A 145 2.33 -21.34 14.81
CA ALA A 145 2.79 -21.80 13.51
C ALA A 145 1.73 -22.56 12.70
N GLN A 146 0.78 -23.26 13.35
CA GLN A 146 -0.29 -23.96 12.65
C GLN A 146 -1.26 -22.96 12.04
N LEU A 147 -1.67 -21.95 12.79
CA LEU A 147 -2.55 -20.91 12.27
C LEU A 147 -1.87 -20.08 11.17
N ALA A 148 -0.57 -19.82 11.27
CA ALA A 148 0.19 -19.18 10.20
C ALA A 148 0.11 -20.00 8.89
N LEU A 149 0.28 -21.33 8.96
CA LEU A 149 0.12 -22.20 7.79
C LEU A 149 -1.30 -22.22 7.22
N ASP A 150 -2.32 -22.17 8.09
CA ASP A 150 -3.71 -22.07 7.65
C ASP A 150 -3.96 -20.76 6.86
N PHE A 151 -3.34 -19.65 7.27
CA PHE A 151 -3.38 -18.40 6.49
C PHE A 151 -2.63 -18.52 5.17
N ALA A 152 -1.43 -19.10 5.15
CA ALA A 152 -0.69 -19.32 3.91
C ALA A 152 -1.47 -20.19 2.90
N GLU A 153 -2.13 -21.26 3.37
CA GLU A 153 -2.97 -22.10 2.51
C GLU A 153 -4.14 -21.32 1.91
N LYS A 154 -4.84 -20.52 2.72
CA LYS A 154 -5.97 -19.69 2.26
C LYS A 154 -5.51 -18.62 1.28
N ALA A 155 -4.34 -18.02 1.51
CA ALA A 155 -3.74 -17.04 0.61
C ALA A 155 -3.45 -17.67 -0.77
N VAL A 156 -2.75 -18.81 -0.80
CA VAL A 156 -2.47 -19.56 -2.05
C VAL A 156 -3.75 -19.86 -2.82
N LYS A 157 -4.76 -20.45 -2.17
CA LYS A 157 -6.04 -20.77 -2.83
C LYS A 157 -6.72 -19.53 -3.40
N SER A 158 -6.70 -18.42 -2.67
CA SER A 158 -7.33 -17.17 -3.10
C SER A 158 -6.64 -16.56 -4.31
N PHE A 159 -5.30 -16.55 -4.34
CA PHE A 159 -4.54 -16.11 -5.52
C PHE A 159 -4.74 -17.03 -6.71
N GLU A 160 -4.77 -18.36 -6.51
CA GLU A 160 -5.07 -19.31 -7.58
C GLU A 160 -6.45 -19.03 -8.21
N TYR A 161 -7.48 -18.77 -7.41
CA TYR A 161 -8.80 -18.37 -7.93
C TYR A 161 -8.76 -17.02 -8.67
N ALA A 162 -8.06 -16.01 -8.15
CA ALA A 162 -7.90 -14.73 -8.82
C ALA A 162 -7.25 -14.89 -10.21
N ILE A 163 -6.20 -15.72 -10.31
CA ILE A 163 -5.53 -16.04 -11.57
C ILE A 163 -6.46 -16.79 -12.53
N GLN A 164 -7.26 -17.75 -12.04
CA GLN A 164 -8.23 -18.46 -12.89
C GLN A 164 -9.27 -17.51 -13.51
N LEU A 165 -9.69 -16.49 -12.78
CA LEU A 165 -10.65 -15.50 -13.26
C LEU A 165 -10.02 -14.44 -14.18
N ASN A 166 -8.73 -14.14 -13.99
CA ASN A 166 -7.98 -13.19 -14.81
C ASN A 166 -6.52 -13.65 -14.99
N VAL A 167 -6.29 -14.46 -16.02
CA VAL A 167 -5.01 -15.16 -16.26
C VAL A 167 -3.87 -14.22 -16.70
N ASP A 168 -4.22 -13.04 -17.19
CA ASP A 168 -3.30 -12.06 -17.78
C ASP A 168 -2.85 -10.99 -16.76
N ASN A 169 -3.29 -11.09 -15.50
CA ASN A 169 -2.87 -10.17 -14.45
C ASN A 169 -1.57 -10.61 -13.76
N GLY A 170 -0.46 -9.94 -14.09
CA GLY A 170 0.86 -10.22 -13.51
C GLY A 170 0.93 -10.03 -11.99
N LEU A 171 0.15 -9.09 -11.42
CA LEU A 171 0.14 -8.84 -9.97
C LEU A 171 -0.39 -10.04 -9.18
N TYR A 172 -1.37 -10.75 -9.72
CA TYR A 172 -1.95 -11.93 -9.05
C TYR A 172 -0.93 -13.08 -8.98
N ARG A 173 -0.13 -13.23 -10.05
CA ARG A 173 0.97 -14.20 -10.09
C ARG A 173 2.10 -13.82 -9.16
N LEU A 174 2.41 -12.53 -9.06
CA LEU A 174 3.41 -12.02 -8.11
C LEU A 174 2.99 -12.34 -6.67
N GLY A 175 1.72 -12.12 -6.32
CA GLY A 175 1.16 -12.46 -5.00
C GLY A 175 1.28 -13.95 -4.70
N LEU A 176 0.90 -14.82 -5.64
CA LEU A 176 1.04 -16.28 -5.49
C LEU A 176 2.50 -16.71 -5.30
N ALA A 177 3.41 -16.22 -6.15
CA ALA A 177 4.83 -16.58 -6.06
C ALA A 177 5.43 -16.17 -4.71
N SER A 178 5.09 -14.97 -4.25
CA SER A 178 5.56 -14.40 -2.98
C SER A 178 5.16 -15.25 -1.78
N VAL A 179 3.86 -15.58 -1.66
CA VAL A 179 3.40 -16.40 -0.53
C VAL A 179 3.95 -17.82 -0.60
N GLN A 180 4.18 -18.37 -1.81
CA GLN A 180 4.77 -19.69 -1.96
C GLN A 180 6.26 -19.73 -1.56
N GLU A 181 7.05 -18.73 -1.96
CA GLU A 181 8.45 -18.58 -1.56
C GLU A 181 8.55 -18.49 -0.04
N GLU A 182 7.75 -17.62 0.57
CA GLU A 182 7.79 -17.41 2.01
C GLU A 182 7.25 -18.62 2.80
N ALA A 183 6.23 -19.30 2.32
CA ALA A 183 5.75 -20.55 2.92
C ALA A 183 6.80 -21.66 2.88
N ALA A 184 7.56 -21.77 1.77
CA ALA A 184 8.65 -22.74 1.67
C ALA A 184 9.76 -22.44 2.69
N ASP A 185 10.16 -21.17 2.81
CA ASP A 185 11.15 -20.72 3.81
C ASP A 185 10.65 -20.94 5.24
N PHE A 186 9.37 -20.64 5.50
CA PHE A 186 8.74 -20.84 6.80
C PHE A 186 8.75 -22.32 7.21
N LEU A 187 8.40 -23.22 6.30
CA LEU A 187 8.42 -24.67 6.55
C LEU A 187 9.84 -25.19 6.79
N GLN A 188 10.84 -24.66 6.08
CA GLN A 188 12.24 -25.00 6.32
C GLN A 188 12.68 -24.59 7.74
N LYS A 189 12.31 -23.39 8.20
CA LYS A 189 12.65 -22.88 9.53
C LYS A 189 11.88 -23.59 10.65
N ASN A 190 10.65 -24.03 10.38
CA ASN A 190 9.74 -24.65 11.35
C ASN A 190 9.56 -26.16 11.14
N SER A 191 10.57 -26.84 10.59
CA SER A 191 10.57 -28.28 10.32
C SER A 191 10.51 -29.11 11.61
N THR A 192 9.37 -29.11 12.28
CA THR A 192 9.04 -29.90 13.47
C THR A 192 7.99 -30.94 13.11
N SER A 193 8.03 -32.10 13.77
CA SER A 193 7.20 -33.27 13.44
C SER A 193 5.72 -33.12 13.82
N THR A 194 5.29 -31.97 14.32
CA THR A 194 3.93 -31.75 14.86
C THR A 194 3.05 -30.84 14.01
N LEU A 195 3.58 -30.15 13.00
CA LEU A 195 2.77 -29.28 12.14
C LEU A 195 1.99 -30.11 11.12
N ASN A 196 0.68 -29.83 11.01
CA ASN A 196 -0.15 -30.37 9.95
C ASN A 196 0.03 -29.50 8.70
N ILE A 197 0.96 -29.90 7.84
CA ILE A 197 1.31 -29.14 6.62
C ILE A 197 0.22 -29.38 5.56
N PRO A 198 -0.49 -28.33 5.11
CA PRO A 198 -1.48 -28.44 4.05
C PRO A 198 -0.87 -28.98 2.75
N ARG A 199 -1.63 -29.81 2.03
CA ARG A 199 -1.12 -30.53 0.83
C ARG A 199 -0.59 -29.58 -0.23
N ASN A 200 -1.29 -28.48 -0.52
CA ASN A 200 -0.88 -27.49 -1.51
C ASN A 200 0.41 -26.76 -1.13
N LEU A 201 0.70 -26.60 0.17
CA LEU A 201 1.96 -26.03 0.65
C LEU A 201 3.10 -27.07 0.59
N SER A 202 2.81 -28.33 0.92
CA SER A 202 3.80 -29.42 0.89
C SER A 202 4.33 -29.74 -0.52
N SER A 203 3.58 -29.37 -1.56
CA SER A 203 3.95 -29.61 -2.96
C SER A 203 4.67 -28.43 -3.62
N ILE A 204 4.89 -27.32 -2.92
CA ILE A 204 5.57 -26.15 -3.48
C ILE A 204 7.01 -26.53 -3.83
N THR A 205 7.39 -26.28 -5.09
CA THR A 205 8.76 -26.46 -5.55
C THR A 205 9.39 -25.13 -5.92
N LYS A 206 10.73 -25.08 -5.88
CA LYS A 206 11.49 -23.90 -6.34
C LYS A 206 11.17 -23.55 -7.79
N ASP A 207 11.00 -24.54 -8.66
CA ASP A 207 10.64 -24.35 -10.07
C ASP A 207 9.25 -23.75 -10.23
N GLN A 208 8.28 -24.17 -9.40
CA GLN A 208 6.94 -23.59 -9.41
C GLN A 208 6.97 -22.11 -9.00
N ILE A 209 7.70 -21.78 -7.93
CA ILE A 209 7.87 -20.40 -7.47
C ILE A 209 8.52 -19.55 -8.57
N TYR A 210 9.63 -20.04 -9.15
CA TYR A 210 10.33 -19.36 -10.24
C TYR A 210 9.41 -19.11 -11.43
N ASN A 211 8.64 -20.11 -11.87
CA ASN A 211 7.73 -19.98 -12.99
C ASN A 211 6.61 -18.97 -12.74
N ASN A 212 6.10 -18.87 -11.50
CA ASN A 212 5.10 -17.87 -11.16
C ASN A 212 5.68 -16.44 -11.20
N TYR A 213 6.90 -16.23 -10.69
CA TYR A 213 7.59 -14.95 -10.85
C TYR A 213 7.89 -14.63 -12.32
N LEU A 214 8.36 -15.60 -13.10
CA LEU A 214 8.62 -15.41 -14.53
C LEU A 214 7.35 -14.98 -15.27
N GLN A 215 6.20 -15.59 -14.98
CA GLN A 215 4.95 -15.18 -15.60
C GLN A 215 4.47 -13.82 -15.12
N ALA A 216 4.64 -13.48 -13.83
CA ALA A 216 4.36 -12.13 -13.34
C ALA A 216 5.17 -11.07 -14.10
N PHE A 217 6.48 -11.33 -14.30
CA PHE A 217 7.36 -10.48 -15.08
C PHE A 217 6.89 -10.34 -16.54
N VAL A 218 6.65 -11.46 -17.23
CA VAL A 218 6.26 -11.48 -18.65
C VAL A 218 4.95 -10.71 -18.89
N LEU A 219 3.98 -10.84 -17.98
CA LEU A 219 2.68 -10.18 -18.11
C LEU A 219 2.77 -8.67 -17.82
N SER A 220 3.59 -8.24 -16.86
CA SER A 220 3.65 -6.84 -16.43
C SER A 220 4.72 -6.00 -17.15
N GLU A 221 5.78 -6.62 -17.68
CA GLU A 221 6.90 -5.92 -18.33
C GLU A 221 6.46 -4.96 -19.46
N PRO A 222 5.54 -5.32 -20.39
CA PRO A 222 5.16 -4.43 -21.48
C PRO A 222 4.58 -3.09 -21.01
N GLU A 223 3.78 -3.09 -19.95
CA GLU A 223 3.18 -1.87 -19.39
C GLU A 223 4.16 -1.14 -18.47
N ASP A 224 4.93 -1.86 -17.64
CA ASP A 224 5.92 -1.24 -16.75
C ASP A 224 7.06 -0.56 -17.53
N ARG A 225 7.40 -1.05 -18.73
CA ARG A 225 8.40 -0.43 -19.61
C ARG A 225 7.99 0.93 -20.17
N LYS A 226 6.69 1.26 -20.13
CA LYS A 226 6.12 2.54 -20.58
C LYS A 226 6.07 3.58 -19.46
N LEU A 227 6.45 3.22 -18.24
CA LEU A 227 6.49 4.16 -17.12
C LEU A 227 7.48 5.28 -17.42
N ASP A 228 7.02 6.51 -17.23
CA ASP A 228 7.85 7.70 -17.37
C ASP A 228 8.38 8.20 -16.01
N GLY A 229 7.92 7.60 -14.90
CA GLY A 229 8.25 7.95 -13.52
C GLY A 229 8.29 6.70 -12.64
N ILE A 230 9.13 6.72 -11.61
CA ILE A 230 9.08 5.70 -10.54
C ILE A 230 7.93 6.07 -9.59
N PRO A 231 7.00 5.15 -9.27
CA PRO A 231 5.91 5.43 -8.34
C PRO A 231 6.45 5.76 -6.94
N PRO A 232 5.65 6.40 -6.05
CA PRO A 232 6.10 6.77 -4.71
C PRO A 232 6.61 5.58 -3.87
N GLY A 233 6.07 4.39 -4.12
CA GLY A 233 6.52 3.13 -3.49
C GLY A 233 7.83 2.56 -4.04
N GLY A 234 8.55 3.29 -4.92
CA GLY A 234 9.82 2.86 -5.47
C GLY A 234 9.69 1.78 -6.54
N LEU A 235 10.76 1.02 -6.75
CA LEU A 235 10.78 -0.08 -7.72
C LEU A 235 10.00 -1.29 -7.20
N GLU A 236 9.85 -1.38 -5.89
CA GLU A 236 9.13 -2.43 -5.16
C GLU A 236 7.63 -2.41 -5.50
N ALA A 237 7.09 -1.23 -5.84
CA ALA A 237 5.72 -1.07 -6.33
C ALA A 237 5.54 -1.45 -7.81
N ILE A 238 6.62 -1.75 -8.55
CA ILE A 238 6.58 -2.14 -9.96
C ILE A 238 6.62 -3.67 -10.07
N VAL A 239 5.51 -4.28 -10.48
CA VAL A 239 5.33 -5.74 -10.53
C VAL A 239 6.45 -6.45 -11.29
N SER A 240 6.80 -5.97 -12.49
CA SER A 240 7.88 -6.58 -13.27
C SER A 240 9.27 -6.37 -12.66
N ALA A 241 9.51 -5.28 -11.92
CA ALA A 241 10.80 -5.08 -11.25
C ALA A 241 10.97 -6.08 -10.10
N GLU A 242 9.94 -6.22 -9.27
CA GLU A 242 9.94 -7.17 -8.15
C GLU A 242 10.06 -8.61 -8.65
N ALA A 243 9.27 -8.98 -9.67
CA ALA A 243 9.35 -10.29 -10.29
C ALA A 243 10.73 -10.59 -10.91
N ALA A 244 11.34 -9.62 -11.61
CA ALA A 244 12.67 -9.77 -12.18
C ALA A 244 13.74 -9.98 -11.10
N ARG A 245 13.67 -9.24 -9.98
CA ARG A 245 14.58 -9.40 -8.84
C ARG A 245 14.44 -10.78 -8.21
N ALA A 246 13.21 -11.25 -8.02
CA ALA A 246 12.95 -12.59 -7.51
C ALA A 246 13.51 -13.69 -8.44
N CYS A 247 13.31 -13.58 -9.75
CA CYS A 247 13.91 -14.50 -10.73
C CYS A 247 15.44 -14.51 -10.66
N LEU A 248 16.08 -13.34 -10.56
CA LEU A 248 17.54 -13.23 -10.40
C LEU A 248 18.02 -13.91 -9.11
N ARG A 249 17.30 -13.71 -7.99
CA ARG A 249 17.60 -14.32 -6.69
C ARG A 249 17.46 -15.84 -6.73
N LEU A 250 16.40 -16.35 -7.35
CA LEU A 250 16.11 -17.80 -7.42
C LEU A 250 17.04 -18.53 -8.40
N GLY A 251 17.66 -17.80 -9.33
CA GLY A 251 18.60 -18.34 -10.31
C GLY A 251 17.93 -18.45 -11.69
N PRO A 252 18.25 -17.55 -12.64
CA PRO A 252 17.69 -17.60 -13.98
C PRO A 252 18.09 -18.89 -14.70
N GLN A 253 17.21 -19.42 -15.56
CA GLN A 253 17.44 -20.70 -16.24
C GLN A 253 18.36 -20.55 -17.45
N THR A 254 18.49 -19.33 -17.98
CA THR A 254 19.36 -19.02 -19.12
C THR A 254 20.12 -17.71 -18.94
N ASN A 255 21.25 -17.56 -19.65
CA ASN A 255 21.99 -16.29 -19.72
C ASN A 255 21.16 -15.15 -20.35
N GLU A 256 20.23 -15.50 -21.23
CA GLU A 256 19.33 -14.52 -21.86
C GLU A 256 18.33 -13.96 -20.85
N GLU A 257 17.72 -14.82 -20.03
CA GLU A 257 16.85 -14.41 -18.92
C GLU A 257 17.60 -13.52 -17.93
N GLN A 258 18.80 -13.92 -17.50
CA GLN A 258 19.62 -13.12 -16.60
C GLN A 258 19.87 -11.71 -17.14
N ARG A 259 20.22 -11.60 -18.42
CA ARG A 259 20.43 -10.31 -19.09
C ARG A 259 19.13 -9.52 -19.15
N ARG A 260 18.02 -10.12 -19.59
CA ARG A 260 16.71 -9.47 -19.71
C ARG A 260 16.25 -8.87 -18.38
N PHE A 261 16.33 -9.63 -17.27
CA PHE A 261 15.95 -9.14 -15.95
C PHE A 261 16.86 -8.01 -15.47
N SER A 262 18.17 -8.18 -15.63
CA SER A 262 19.15 -7.17 -15.18
C SER A 262 19.01 -5.86 -15.96
N ASP A 263 18.82 -5.94 -17.27
CA ASP A 263 18.65 -4.77 -18.13
C ASP A 263 17.31 -4.06 -17.87
N HIS A 264 16.25 -4.84 -17.59
CA HIS A 264 14.95 -4.29 -17.21
C HIS A 264 15.02 -3.51 -15.89
N ILE A 265 15.61 -4.08 -14.84
CA ILE A 265 15.79 -3.40 -13.55
C ILE A 265 16.61 -2.12 -13.72
N LYS A 266 17.76 -2.19 -14.42
CA LYS A 266 18.59 -1.00 -14.69
C LYS A 266 17.84 0.08 -15.45
N LYS A 267 17.00 -0.30 -16.42
CA LYS A 267 16.16 0.67 -17.14
C LYS A 267 15.21 1.37 -16.17
N LEU A 268 14.50 0.62 -15.33
CA LEU A 268 13.57 1.20 -14.36
C LEU A 268 14.28 2.06 -13.32
N GLU A 269 15.43 1.64 -12.82
CA GLU A 269 16.30 2.42 -11.90
C GLU A 269 16.75 3.77 -12.50
N SER A 270 16.85 3.86 -13.83
CA SER A 270 17.23 5.09 -14.52
C SER A 270 16.09 6.09 -14.69
N ILE A 271 14.84 5.67 -14.44
CA ILE A 271 13.68 6.55 -14.48
C ILE A 271 13.73 7.48 -13.27
N LYS A 272 13.44 8.76 -13.47
CA LYS A 272 13.42 9.71 -12.36
C LYS A 272 12.18 9.48 -11.50
N SER A 273 12.34 9.43 -10.18
CA SER A 273 11.23 9.56 -9.24
C SER A 273 10.78 11.01 -9.18
N TRP A 274 9.48 11.23 -9.24
CA TRP A 274 8.85 12.53 -9.05
C TRP A 274 7.67 12.35 -8.10
N SER A 275 7.72 13.00 -6.95
CA SER A 275 6.53 13.27 -6.17
C SER A 275 5.86 14.52 -6.72
N ILE A 276 4.53 14.50 -6.83
CA ILE A 276 3.75 15.70 -7.16
C ILE A 276 2.88 16.00 -5.95
N THR A 277 3.18 17.09 -5.26
CA THR A 277 2.34 17.64 -4.19
C THR A 277 1.57 18.85 -4.73
N PRO A 278 0.30 18.72 -5.14
CA PRO A 278 -0.43 19.80 -5.79
C PRO A 278 -0.58 21.04 -4.91
N ILE A 279 -0.40 22.22 -5.49
CA ILE A 279 -0.71 23.49 -4.84
C ILE A 279 -2.22 23.76 -4.99
N LEU A 280 -2.91 23.85 -3.85
CA LEU A 280 -4.33 24.18 -3.79
C LEU A 280 -4.54 25.69 -3.60
N ILE A 281 -5.50 26.25 -4.34
CA ILE A 281 -6.00 27.61 -4.19
C ILE A 281 -7.39 27.52 -3.55
N THR A 282 -7.51 28.02 -2.33
CA THR A 282 -8.72 27.86 -1.52
C THR A 282 -9.44 29.20 -1.30
N PRO A 283 -10.76 29.19 -0.98
CA PRO A 283 -11.46 30.38 -0.53
C PRO A 283 -10.82 31.00 0.72
N PRO A 284 -10.90 32.32 0.91
CA PRO A 284 -10.36 32.98 2.08
C PRO A 284 -11.03 32.46 3.37
N ASN A 285 -10.23 32.30 4.44
CA ASN A 285 -10.64 31.88 5.79
C ASN A 285 -10.97 30.39 5.99
N LEU A 286 -10.35 29.48 5.24
CA LEU A 286 -10.37 28.07 5.65
C LEU A 286 -9.47 27.84 6.87
N PRO A 287 -9.99 27.23 7.95
CA PRO A 287 -9.20 26.98 9.16
C PRO A 287 -8.11 25.91 8.92
N ASN A 288 -8.32 24.98 7.99
CA ASN A 288 -7.36 23.96 7.55
C ASN A 288 -7.74 23.42 6.14
N LEU A 289 -7.02 22.42 5.65
CA LEU A 289 -7.23 21.85 4.31
C LEU A 289 -8.45 20.91 4.20
N SER A 290 -8.91 20.30 5.29
CA SER A 290 -10.00 19.30 5.24
C SER A 290 -11.30 19.86 4.63
N PRO A 291 -11.74 21.09 4.94
CA PRO A 291 -12.87 21.72 4.27
C PRO A 291 -12.69 21.94 2.77
N ALA A 292 -11.47 21.91 2.24
CA ALA A 292 -11.18 22.09 0.82
C ALA A 292 -11.36 20.79 0.01
N LEU A 293 -11.41 19.63 0.68
CA LEU A 293 -11.52 18.30 0.08
C LEU A 293 -12.98 17.86 -0.04
N ALA A 294 -13.29 17.13 -1.11
CA ALA A 294 -14.57 16.47 -1.35
C ALA A 294 -14.35 14.95 -1.35
N PRO A 295 -14.21 14.31 -0.17
CA PRO A 295 -13.80 12.91 -0.06
C PRO A 295 -14.74 11.95 -0.81
N ASP A 296 -16.03 12.28 -0.88
CA ASP A 296 -17.02 11.46 -1.61
C ASP A 296 -16.96 11.64 -3.13
N THR A 297 -16.21 12.63 -3.62
CA THR A 297 -16.06 12.92 -5.05
C THR A 297 -14.75 12.35 -5.55
N HIS A 298 -14.83 11.48 -6.56
CA HIS A 298 -13.67 10.80 -7.11
C HIS A 298 -13.49 11.10 -8.59
N VAL A 299 -12.25 11.30 -9.02
CA VAL A 299 -11.88 11.44 -10.44
C VAL A 299 -10.81 10.43 -10.82
N SER A 300 -10.88 9.92 -12.05
CA SER A 300 -9.78 9.16 -12.65
C SER A 300 -8.74 10.16 -13.15
N PHE A 301 -7.53 10.14 -12.58
CA PHE A 301 -6.45 11.07 -12.92
C PHE A 301 -5.08 10.45 -12.63
N ASP A 302 -4.07 10.76 -13.43
CA ASP A 302 -2.67 10.34 -13.20
C ASP A 302 -1.97 11.30 -12.22
N ILE A 303 -2.41 11.37 -10.97
CA ILE A 303 -1.90 12.38 -10.01
C ILE A 303 -0.39 12.26 -9.76
N GLU A 304 0.17 11.06 -9.86
CA GLU A 304 1.60 10.83 -9.59
C GLU A 304 2.46 10.97 -10.87
N GLY A 305 1.84 11.21 -12.04
CA GLY A 305 2.55 11.56 -13.26
C GLY A 305 3.38 10.43 -13.86
N PHE A 306 2.91 9.19 -13.80
CA PHE A 306 3.62 7.99 -14.27
C PHE A 306 2.87 7.29 -15.40
N GLY A 307 1.83 7.94 -15.94
CA GLY A 307 1.06 7.46 -17.08
C GLY A 307 -0.01 6.43 -16.72
N ARG A 308 -0.42 6.37 -15.45
CA ARG A 308 -1.54 5.52 -15.01
C ARG A 308 -2.57 6.34 -14.26
N GLU A 309 -3.79 6.31 -14.77
CA GLU A 309 -4.91 6.87 -14.03
C GLU A 309 -5.27 5.98 -12.84
N ALA A 310 -5.46 6.61 -11.69
CA ALA A 310 -6.09 6.00 -10.53
C ALA A 310 -7.29 6.84 -10.10
N LYS A 311 -8.17 6.26 -9.28
CA LYS A 311 -9.28 7.00 -8.69
C LYS A 311 -8.79 7.74 -7.45
N TRP A 312 -8.92 9.05 -7.46
CA TRP A 312 -8.51 9.90 -6.34
C TRP A 312 -9.71 10.64 -5.76
N PRO A 313 -9.83 10.72 -4.43
CA PRO A 313 -10.64 11.76 -3.80
C PRO A 313 -10.23 13.13 -4.34
N TRP A 314 -11.21 14.00 -4.56
CA TRP A 314 -10.97 15.27 -5.22
C TRP A 314 -11.19 16.48 -4.32
N VAL A 315 -10.92 17.66 -4.85
CA VAL A 315 -11.19 18.92 -4.17
C VAL A 315 -12.64 19.36 -4.38
N LYS A 316 -13.18 20.16 -3.46
CA LYS A 316 -14.52 20.77 -3.63
C LYS A 316 -14.56 21.72 -4.82
N PRO A 317 -15.74 21.98 -5.42
CA PRO A 317 -15.88 22.91 -6.55
C PRO A 317 -15.34 24.32 -6.28
N GLU A 318 -15.30 24.77 -5.03
CA GLU A 318 -14.79 26.08 -4.63
C GLU A 318 -13.26 26.11 -4.43
N THR A 319 -12.59 24.96 -4.49
CA THR A 319 -11.14 24.82 -4.39
C THR A 319 -10.54 24.62 -5.78
N GLY A 320 -9.59 25.48 -6.15
CA GLY A 320 -8.80 25.32 -7.37
C GLY A 320 -7.54 24.49 -7.14
N ILE A 321 -7.11 23.74 -8.15
CA ILE A 321 -5.77 23.17 -8.23
C ILE A 321 -4.97 24.05 -9.19
N LEU A 322 -3.76 24.46 -8.81
CA LEU A 322 -2.91 25.24 -9.69
C LEU A 322 -2.26 24.31 -10.74
N VAL A 323 -2.52 24.59 -12.01
CA VAL A 323 -2.11 23.76 -13.15
C VAL A 323 -1.33 24.56 -14.20
N TRP A 324 -0.55 23.84 -15.01
CA TRP A 324 0.17 24.32 -16.17
C TRP A 324 -0.18 23.45 -17.38
N ASP A 325 -0.69 24.08 -18.43
CA ASP A 325 -0.92 23.44 -19.72
C ASP A 325 0.19 23.85 -20.70
N PRO A 326 1.24 23.04 -20.88
CA PRO A 326 2.35 23.38 -21.77
C PRO A 326 1.99 23.34 -23.25
N LEU A 327 0.91 22.64 -23.63
CA LEU A 327 0.53 22.44 -25.02
C LEU A 327 -0.62 23.37 -25.47
N GLU A 328 -1.20 24.14 -24.54
CA GLU A 328 -2.33 25.04 -24.77
C GLU A 328 -3.57 24.32 -25.34
N GLU A 329 -3.75 23.05 -25.01
CA GLU A 329 -4.87 22.22 -25.48
C GLU A 329 -6.13 22.34 -24.61
N GLY A 330 -6.02 23.00 -23.46
CA GLY A 330 -7.05 23.07 -22.43
C GLY A 330 -7.26 21.74 -21.69
N LYS A 331 -6.25 20.85 -21.72
CA LYS A 331 -6.34 19.50 -21.15
C LYS A 331 -5.27 19.27 -20.09
N ILE A 332 -5.73 18.87 -18.90
CA ILE A 332 -4.88 18.45 -17.80
C ILE A 332 -5.18 16.97 -17.58
N GLU A 333 -4.25 16.10 -17.98
CA GLU A 333 -4.41 14.64 -17.95
C GLU A 333 -3.40 13.97 -17.02
N SER A 334 -2.36 14.70 -16.59
CA SER A 334 -1.30 14.18 -15.73
C SER A 334 -0.95 15.12 -14.58
N GLY A 335 -0.56 14.54 -13.46
CA GLY A 335 -0.02 15.20 -12.29
C GLY A 335 1.19 16.08 -12.61
N ARG A 336 1.93 15.75 -13.68
CA ARG A 336 3.07 16.57 -14.17
C ARG A 336 2.66 17.97 -14.62
N GLN A 337 1.37 18.16 -14.90
CA GLN A 337 0.79 19.44 -15.25
C GLN A 337 0.28 20.19 -14.00
N LEU A 338 0.45 19.65 -12.80
CA LEU A 338 0.11 20.33 -11.55
C LEU A 338 1.37 21.04 -11.01
N PHE A 339 1.20 22.24 -10.46
CA PHE A 339 2.28 22.88 -9.71
C PHE A 339 2.42 22.23 -8.34
N GLY A 340 3.66 21.97 -7.91
CA GLY A 340 3.96 21.24 -6.69
C GLY A 340 5.43 20.90 -6.52
N ASN A 341 5.76 20.26 -5.41
CA ASN A 341 7.07 19.65 -5.12
C ASN A 341 6.96 18.14 -4.94
#